data_AF-A0A060CH62-F1
#
_entry.id   AF-A0A060CH62-F1
#
_cell.length_a   1.000
_cell.length_b   1.000
_cell.length_c   1.000
_cell.angle_alpha   90.00
_cell.angle_beta   90.00
_cell.angle_gamma   90.00
#
_symmetry.space_group_name_H-M   'P 1'
#
loop_
_entity.id
_entity.type
_entity.pdbx_description
1 polymer ?
#
loop_
_entity_poly.entity_id
_entity_poly.type
_entity_poly.pdbx_seq_one_letter_code
_entity_poly.pdbx_strand_id
1 'polypeptide(L)'
;CVDVYTREEDENGDSYYITVPFRVYATISDCLRDRNRQFTTLPIYAEAMRHTDDPDRFAREIHEAGYASAHDYADKVISAMRQYNLYQYDVAGSAPPATTPTTPSTPTTPAPASQPTLRLGATGESVKTLQQALYGRGYKVAVDGTFGP
;
A
#
# COMPACT_ATOMS: atom_id res chain seq x y z
N CYS A 1 -0.24 29.30 -7.56
CA CYS A 1 -1.28 28.41 -7.02
C CYS A 1 -2.49 28.44 -7.94
N VAL A 2 -3.35 27.43 -7.85
CA VAL A 2 -4.64 27.36 -8.55
C VAL A 2 -5.70 27.01 -7.53
N ASP A 3 -6.82 27.72 -7.55
CA ASP A 3 -7.96 27.43 -6.68
C ASP A 3 -8.68 26.17 -7.13
N VAL A 4 -8.88 25.23 -6.20
CA VAL A 4 -9.52 23.94 -6.47
C VAL A 4 -10.65 23.73 -5.47
N TYR A 5 -11.78 23.27 -5.98
CA TYR A 5 -12.92 22.81 -5.18
C TYR A 5 -12.62 21.44 -4.60
N THR A 6 -12.50 21.33 -3.28
CA THR A 6 -12.12 20.11 -2.57
C THR A 6 -13.17 19.67 -1.57
N ARG A 7 -13.14 18.38 -1.24
CA ARG A 7 -13.95 17.77 -0.18
C ARG A 7 -13.07 17.58 1.06
N GLU A 8 -13.57 18.03 2.19
CA GLU A 8 -12.95 17.87 3.52
C GLU A 8 -13.97 17.25 4.49
N GLU A 9 -13.52 16.72 5.62
CA GLU A 9 -14.38 16.24 6.70
C GLU A 9 -14.26 17.15 7.93
N ASP A 10 -15.38 17.44 8.60
CA ASP A 10 -15.40 18.17 9.88
C ASP A 10 -15.14 17.22 11.06
N GLU A 11 -15.12 17.72 12.30
CA GLU A 11 -14.87 16.92 13.51
C GLU A 11 -15.89 15.78 13.74
N ASN A 12 -17.06 15.81 13.10
CA ASN A 12 -18.08 14.77 13.18
C ASN A 12 -17.92 13.71 12.06
N GLY A 13 -16.98 13.91 11.14
CA GLY A 13 -16.81 13.10 9.93
C GLY A 13 -17.76 13.51 8.79
N ASP A 14 -18.50 14.61 8.95
CA ASP A 14 -19.39 15.09 7.91
C ASP A 14 -18.59 15.78 6.82
N SER A 15 -18.88 15.41 5.57
CA SER A 15 -18.18 15.98 4.42
C SER A 15 -18.71 17.36 4.07
N TYR A 16 -17.81 18.30 3.88
CA TYR A 16 -18.10 19.61 3.33
C TYR A 16 -17.16 19.92 2.16
N TYR A 17 -17.47 21.00 1.45
CA TYR A 17 -16.67 21.43 0.31
C TYR A 17 -16.18 22.86 0.49
N ILE A 18 -14.94 23.09 0.10
CA ILE A 18 -14.29 24.39 0.18
C ILE A 18 -13.42 24.61 -1.07
N THR A 19 -13.24 25.86 -1.47
CA THR A 19 -12.29 26.21 -2.53
C THR A 19 -11.02 26.73 -1.88
N VAL A 20 -9.89 26.07 -2.12
CA VAL A 20 -8.59 26.46 -1.56
C VAL A 20 -7.49 26.47 -2.63
N PRO A 21 -6.46 27.33 -2.48
CA PRO A 21 -5.36 27.41 -3.44
C PRO A 21 -4.38 26.23 -3.30
N PHE A 22 -4.21 25.44 -4.35
CA PHE A 22 -3.19 24.40 -4.45
C PHE A 22 -1.91 24.91 -5.11
N ARG A 23 -0.76 24.44 -4.61
CA ARG A 23 0.53 24.70 -5.24
C ARG A 23 0.60 24.00 -6.59
N VAL A 24 1.19 24.67 -7.59
CA VAL A 24 1.44 24.12 -8.93
C VAL A 24 2.94 24.05 -9.14
N TYR A 25 3.41 22.95 -9.71
CA TYR A 25 4.83 22.67 -9.94
C TYR A 25 5.09 22.41 -11.42
N ALA A 26 6.28 22.77 -11.88
CA ALA A 26 6.69 22.52 -13.26
C ALA A 26 6.95 21.03 -13.52
N THR A 27 7.43 20.29 -12.51
CA THR A 27 7.77 18.88 -12.63
C THR A 27 7.37 18.07 -11.39
N ILE A 28 7.28 16.75 -11.54
CA ILE A 28 7.10 15.82 -10.41
C ILE A 28 8.26 15.94 -9.42
N SER A 29 9.49 16.14 -9.90
CA SER A 29 10.68 16.30 -9.03
C SER A 29 10.55 17.52 -8.12
N ASP A 30 10.00 18.63 -8.62
CA ASP A 30 9.78 19.85 -7.82
C ASP A 30 8.70 19.65 -6.76
N CYS A 31 7.61 18.95 -7.11
CA CYS A 31 6.56 18.59 -6.16
C CYS A 31 7.11 17.72 -5.03
N LEU A 32 7.88 16.67 -5.37
CA LEU A 32 8.48 15.77 -4.38
C LEU A 32 9.52 16.49 -3.52
N ARG A 33 10.31 17.40 -4.09
CA ARG A 33 11.29 18.20 -3.34
C ARG A 33 10.61 19.12 -2.33
N ASP A 34 9.56 19.84 -2.73
CA ASP A 34 8.81 20.69 -1.81
C ASP A 34 8.09 19.86 -0.74
N ARG A 35 7.51 18.71 -1.10
CA ARG A 35 6.87 17.83 -0.13
C ARG A 35 7.86 17.28 0.89
N ASN A 36 9.03 16.81 0.44
CA ASN A 36 10.07 16.32 1.35
C ASN A 36 10.57 17.45 2.26
N ARG A 37 10.72 18.68 1.73
CA ARG A 37 11.00 19.86 2.55
C ARG A 37 9.93 20.08 3.63
N GLN A 38 8.65 19.94 3.32
CA GLN A 38 7.58 20.07 4.32
C GLN A 38 7.73 19.05 5.45
N PHE A 39 7.91 17.77 5.13
CA PHE A 39 8.10 16.72 6.15
C PHE A 39 9.35 16.93 7.00
N THR A 40 10.45 17.39 6.40
CA THR A 40 11.73 17.54 7.10
C THR A 40 11.89 18.85 7.86
N THR A 41 11.05 19.88 7.59
CA THR A 41 11.23 21.22 8.18
C THR A 41 10.05 21.70 9.03
N LEU A 42 8.84 21.21 8.79
CA LEU A 42 7.67 21.62 9.58
C LEU A 42 7.64 20.82 10.90
N PRO A 43 7.57 21.49 12.06
CA PRO A 43 7.60 20.81 13.35
C PRO A 43 6.40 19.89 13.58
N ILE A 44 5.28 20.15 12.87
CA ILE A 44 4.06 19.33 12.95
C ILE A 44 4.30 17.87 12.53
N TYR A 45 5.29 17.60 11.68
CA TYR A 45 5.63 16.24 11.22
C TYR A 45 6.82 15.62 11.95
N ALA A 46 7.35 16.26 12.99
CA ALA A 46 8.55 15.81 13.67
C ALA A 46 8.41 14.40 14.28
N GLU A 47 7.25 14.07 14.85
CA GLU A 47 6.98 12.73 15.39
C GLU A 47 6.94 11.67 14.29
N ALA A 48 6.25 11.93 13.17
CA ALA A 48 6.24 11.02 12.03
C ALA A 48 7.66 10.71 11.52
N MET A 49 8.52 11.73 11.43
CA MET A 49 9.91 11.58 11.00
C MET A 49 10.79 10.73 11.95
N ARG A 50 10.32 10.37 13.15
CA ARG A 50 11.00 9.40 14.03
C ARG A 50 10.70 7.94 13.67
N HIS A 51 9.73 7.71 12.81
CA HIS A 51 9.22 6.39 12.44
C HIS A 51 9.44 6.09 10.95
N THR A 52 10.54 6.57 10.36
CA THR A 52 10.83 6.39 8.92
C THR A 52 11.06 4.93 8.51
N ASP A 53 11.29 4.05 9.47
CA ASP A 53 11.45 2.62 9.34
C ASP A 53 10.18 1.82 9.66
N ASP A 54 9.09 2.46 10.05
CA ASP A 54 7.78 1.81 10.24
C ASP A 54 6.73 2.58 9.43
N PRO A 55 6.45 2.15 8.19
CA PRO A 55 5.57 2.92 7.30
C PRO A 55 4.11 2.93 7.77
N ASP A 56 3.65 1.91 8.52
CA ASP A 56 2.33 1.89 9.14
C ASP A 56 2.24 2.91 10.28
N ARG A 57 3.30 3.04 11.09
CA ARG A 57 3.37 4.06 12.13
C ARG A 57 3.50 5.45 11.53
N PHE A 58 4.37 5.62 10.53
CA PHE A 58 4.53 6.88 9.82
C PHE A 58 3.20 7.40 9.26
N ALA A 59 2.40 6.55 8.61
CA ALA A 59 1.09 6.91 8.07
C ALA A 59 0.11 7.39 9.15
N ARG A 60 0.14 6.79 10.35
CA ARG A 60 -0.68 7.22 11.49
C ARG A 60 -0.20 8.54 12.07
N GLU A 61 1.10 8.73 12.22
CA GLU A 61 1.66 9.96 12.79
C GLU A 61 1.46 11.17 11.87
N ILE A 62 1.54 11.02 10.54
CA ILE A 62 1.21 12.13 9.64
C ILE A 62 -0.29 12.46 9.69
N HIS A 63 -1.15 11.46 9.91
CA HIS A 63 -2.58 11.66 10.07
C HIS A 63 -2.89 12.44 11.35
N GLU A 64 -2.31 12.00 12.47
CA GLU A 64 -2.41 12.66 13.78
C GLU A 64 -1.89 14.11 13.71
N ALA A 65 -0.86 14.36 12.90
CA ALA A 65 -0.34 15.69 12.60
C ALA A 65 -1.28 16.56 11.72
N GLY A 66 -2.48 16.09 11.36
CA GLY A 66 -3.46 16.84 10.60
C GLY A 66 -3.17 16.93 9.10
N TYR A 67 -2.45 15.96 8.52
CA TYR A 67 -2.18 15.93 7.08
C TYR A 67 -3.46 15.80 6.22
N ALA A 68 -4.48 15.10 6.74
CA ALA A 68 -5.78 14.93 6.10
C ALA A 68 -6.90 15.11 7.12
N SER A 69 -8.04 15.64 6.68
CA SER A 69 -9.24 15.80 7.51
C SER A 69 -10.06 14.51 7.66
N ALA A 70 -9.87 13.55 6.75
CA ALA A 70 -10.65 12.32 6.74
C ALA A 70 -10.27 11.39 7.89
N HIS A 71 -11.25 10.98 8.69
CA HIS A 71 -11.02 10.21 9.93
C HIS A 71 -10.38 8.84 9.70
N ASP A 72 -10.58 8.25 8.52
CA ASP A 72 -10.08 6.95 8.12
C ASP A 72 -8.84 7.05 7.20
N TYR A 73 -8.19 8.21 7.12
CA TYR A 73 -7.07 8.44 6.20
C TYR A 73 -5.93 7.43 6.39
N ALA A 74 -5.43 7.25 7.62
CA ALA A 74 -4.33 6.32 7.87
C ALA A 74 -4.71 4.87 7.51
N ASP A 75 -5.93 4.45 7.82
CA ASP A 75 -6.43 3.12 7.48
C ASP A 75 -6.55 2.91 5.97
N LYS A 76 -7.02 3.93 5.22
CA LYS A 76 -7.04 3.92 3.76
C LYS A 76 -5.64 3.79 3.16
N VAL A 77 -4.66 4.52 3.69
CA VAL A 77 -3.27 4.46 3.23
C VAL A 77 -2.66 3.08 3.50
N ILE A 78 -2.78 2.59 4.73
CA ILE A 78 -2.26 1.28 5.14
C ILE A 78 -2.94 0.15 4.35
N SER A 79 -4.25 0.25 4.12
CA SER A 79 -5.00 -0.69 3.29
C SER A 79 -4.46 -0.72 1.86
N ALA A 80 -4.20 0.44 1.25
CA ALA A 80 -3.60 0.53 -0.07
C ALA A 80 -2.17 -0.04 -0.10
N MET A 81 -1.34 0.24 0.92
CA MET A 81 0.00 -0.33 1.03
C MET A 81 -0.01 -1.86 1.05
N ARG A 82 -0.95 -2.45 1.79
CA ARG A 82 -1.16 -3.90 1.85
C ARG A 82 -1.71 -4.45 0.53
N GLN A 83 -2.74 -3.82 -0.02
CA GLN A 83 -3.41 -4.25 -1.25
C GLN A 83 -2.44 -4.34 -2.44
N TYR A 84 -1.52 -3.38 -2.55
CA TYR A 84 -0.57 -3.33 -3.66
C TYR A 84 0.81 -3.91 -3.30
N ASN A 85 0.94 -4.56 -2.14
CA ASN A 85 2.20 -5.13 -1.65
C ASN A 85 3.36 -4.11 -1.72
N LEU A 86 3.13 -2.89 -1.25
CA LEU A 86 4.11 -1.80 -1.38
C LEU A 86 5.32 -1.98 -0.45
N TYR A 87 5.18 -2.74 0.64
CA TYR A 87 6.28 -3.08 1.56
C TYR A 87 7.43 -3.83 0.87
N GLN A 88 7.23 -4.38 -0.33
CA GLN A 88 8.31 -4.98 -1.12
C GLN A 88 9.41 -3.96 -1.52
N TYR A 89 9.10 -2.66 -1.46
CA TYR A 89 10.04 -1.58 -1.76
C TYR A 89 10.75 -1.05 -0.51
N ASP A 90 10.42 -1.56 0.66
CA ASP A 90 11.07 -1.18 1.90
C ASP A 90 12.51 -1.71 1.90
N VAL A 91 13.44 -0.89 2.41
CA VAL A 91 14.81 -1.33 2.62
C VAL A 91 14.84 -2.35 3.76
N ALA A 92 15.67 -3.38 3.63
CA ALA A 92 15.76 -4.45 4.62
C ALA A 92 16.03 -3.86 6.02
N GLY A 93 15.03 -3.90 6.89
CA GLY A 93 15.04 -3.25 8.21
C GLY A 93 13.74 -2.55 8.58
N SER A 94 12.90 -2.16 7.62
CA SER A 94 11.65 -1.43 7.88
C SER A 94 10.40 -2.31 8.10
N ALA A 95 10.61 -3.52 8.63
CA ALA A 95 9.55 -4.52 8.70
C ALA A 95 8.37 -3.99 9.54
N PRO A 96 7.13 -3.94 8.99
CA PRO A 96 5.98 -3.53 9.76
C PRO A 96 5.80 -4.49 10.95
N PRO A 97 5.34 -4.00 12.12
CA PRO A 97 5.08 -4.87 13.26
C PRO A 97 4.08 -5.95 12.82
N ALA A 98 4.48 -7.21 12.97
CA ALA A 98 3.71 -8.37 12.57
C ALA A 98 2.36 -8.43 13.33
N THR A 99 1.35 -7.78 12.77
CA THR A 99 -0.05 -8.12 13.01
C THR A 99 -0.51 -8.91 11.80
N THR A 100 -0.46 -10.22 11.98
CA THR A 100 -1.17 -11.21 11.19
C THR A 100 -2.58 -10.69 10.85
N PRO A 101 -3.00 -10.62 9.58
CA PRO A 101 -4.40 -10.44 9.28
C PRO A 101 -5.10 -11.76 9.58
N THR A 102 -5.85 -11.81 10.68
CA THR A 102 -6.94 -12.77 10.81
C THR A 102 -7.98 -12.40 9.76
N THR A 103 -8.10 -13.25 8.75
CA THR A 103 -9.09 -13.22 7.69
C THR A 103 -10.51 -13.02 8.22
N PRO A 104 -11.34 -12.18 7.58
CA PRO A 104 -12.76 -12.49 7.40
C PRO A 104 -13.01 -12.89 5.94
N SER A 105 -13.48 -14.13 5.74
CA SER A 105 -13.74 -14.73 4.43
C SER A 105 -15.14 -14.34 3.89
N THR A 106 -15.15 -13.68 2.71
CA THR A 106 -16.03 -13.89 1.51
C THR A 106 -17.56 -13.58 1.53
N PRO A 107 -18.23 -13.22 0.38
CA PRO A 107 -18.04 -13.86 -0.94
C PRO A 107 -18.02 -13.02 -2.25
N THR A 108 -17.33 -13.64 -3.23
CA THR A 108 -17.49 -13.60 -4.71
C THR A 108 -17.01 -12.37 -5.48
N THR A 109 -15.73 -12.40 -5.89
CA THR A 109 -15.26 -12.23 -7.28
C THR A 109 -13.81 -12.73 -7.34
N PRO A 110 -13.44 -13.73 -8.16
CA PRO A 110 -12.05 -14.17 -8.24
C PRO A 110 -11.23 -13.18 -9.09
N ALA A 111 -10.51 -12.28 -8.42
CA ALA A 111 -9.38 -11.55 -9.00
C ALA A 111 -8.11 -12.43 -8.89
N PRO A 112 -7.25 -12.47 -9.92
CA PRO A 112 -6.22 -13.50 -10.06
C PRO A 112 -5.15 -13.37 -8.96
N ALA A 113 -4.85 -14.51 -8.33
CA ALA A 113 -3.80 -14.67 -7.35
C ALA A 113 -2.46 -14.11 -7.87
N SER A 114 -1.74 -13.37 -7.02
CA SER A 114 -0.31 -13.11 -7.17
C SER A 114 0.42 -14.44 -7.19
N GLN A 115 0.57 -15.02 -8.39
CA GLN A 115 1.28 -16.27 -8.58
C GLN A 115 2.76 -15.98 -8.30
N PRO A 116 3.36 -16.57 -7.25
CA PRO A 116 4.78 -16.38 -7.01
C PRO A 116 5.56 -16.80 -8.26
N THR A 117 6.64 -16.09 -8.60
CA THR A 117 7.53 -16.51 -9.69
C THR A 117 8.18 -17.83 -9.30
N LEU A 118 7.69 -18.93 -9.87
CA LEU A 118 8.25 -20.26 -9.66
C LEU A 118 9.58 -20.38 -10.40
N ARG A 119 10.63 -20.80 -9.69
CA ARG A 119 11.98 -21.04 -10.23
C ARG A 119 12.26 -22.54 -10.25
N LEU A 120 13.12 -22.99 -11.16
CA LEU A 120 13.55 -24.39 -11.22
C LEU A 120 14.07 -24.85 -9.85
N GLY A 121 13.51 -25.94 -9.31
CA GLY A 121 13.71 -26.45 -7.95
C GLY A 121 12.61 -26.06 -6.94
N ALA A 122 11.64 -25.23 -7.31
CA ALA A 122 10.53 -24.87 -6.42
C ALA A 122 9.64 -26.07 -6.12
N THR A 123 9.15 -26.16 -4.87
CA THR A 123 8.20 -27.18 -4.43
C THR A 123 7.03 -26.56 -3.67
N GLY A 124 5.88 -27.25 -3.62
CA GLY A 124 4.75 -26.89 -2.78
C GLY A 124 3.47 -26.49 -3.52
N GLU A 125 2.52 -25.91 -2.80
CA GLU A 125 1.14 -25.71 -3.28
C GLU A 125 1.04 -24.76 -4.47
N SER A 126 1.93 -23.77 -4.52
CA SER A 126 2.05 -22.85 -5.65
C SER A 126 2.43 -23.58 -6.95
N VAL A 127 3.31 -24.57 -6.86
CA VAL A 127 3.72 -25.41 -7.99
C VAL A 127 2.58 -26.32 -8.42
N LYS A 128 1.86 -26.95 -7.48
CA LYS A 128 0.66 -27.74 -7.78
C LYS A 128 -0.40 -26.90 -8.48
N THR A 129 -0.63 -25.67 -8.03
CA THR A 129 -1.62 -24.76 -8.62
C THR A 129 -1.27 -24.43 -10.07
N LEU A 130 0.00 -24.14 -10.37
CA LEU A 130 0.45 -23.94 -11.75
C LEU A 130 0.29 -25.21 -12.59
N GLN A 131 0.75 -26.35 -12.08
CA GLN A 131 0.67 -27.63 -12.78
C GLN A 131 -0.79 -28.02 -13.09
N GLN A 132 -1.72 -27.83 -12.15
CA GLN A 132 -3.16 -28.03 -12.37
C GLN A 132 -3.71 -27.09 -13.44
N ALA A 133 -3.32 -25.82 -13.42
CA ALA A 133 -3.75 -24.84 -14.42
C ALA A 133 -3.23 -25.16 -15.84
N LEU A 134 -2.04 -25.76 -15.95
CA LEU A 134 -1.47 -26.23 -17.21
C LEU A 134 -2.16 -27.51 -17.69
N TYR A 135 -2.40 -28.47 -16.79
CA TYR A 135 -3.15 -29.70 -17.10
C TYR A 135 -4.56 -29.38 -17.63
N GLY A 136 -5.27 -28.46 -16.96
CA GLY A 136 -6.58 -27.99 -17.39
C GLY A 136 -6.59 -27.26 -18.75
N ARG A 137 -5.44 -26.76 -19.20
CA ARG A 137 -5.25 -26.16 -20.53
C ARG A 137 -4.81 -27.18 -21.60
N GLY A 138 -4.79 -28.47 -21.28
CA GLY A 138 -4.49 -29.56 -22.22
C GLY A 138 -3.00 -29.92 -22.33
N TYR A 139 -2.15 -29.32 -21.50
CA TYR A 139 -0.74 -29.72 -21.41
C TYR A 139 -0.60 -30.99 -20.56
N LYS A 140 0.09 -32.00 -21.07
CA LYS A 140 0.33 -33.26 -20.33
C LYS A 140 1.47 -33.10 -19.33
N VAL A 141 1.20 -32.38 -18.23
CA VAL A 141 2.13 -32.19 -17.11
C VAL A 141 1.67 -33.00 -15.89
N ALA A 142 2.62 -33.61 -15.17
CA ALA A 142 2.33 -34.25 -13.89
C ALA A 142 2.09 -33.18 -12.81
N VAL A 143 1.11 -33.41 -11.93
CA VAL A 143 0.78 -32.51 -10.82
C VAL A 143 1.38 -33.08 -9.53
N ASP A 144 2.70 -32.98 -9.40
CA ASP A 144 3.46 -33.53 -8.27
C ASP A 144 3.89 -32.45 -7.25
N GLY A 145 3.71 -31.17 -7.58
CA GLY A 145 4.14 -30.05 -6.75
C GLY A 145 5.63 -29.78 -6.79
N THR A 146 6.37 -30.29 -7.78
CA THR A 146 7.81 -30.06 -7.96
C THR A 146 8.11 -29.46 -9.33
N PHE A 147 8.87 -28.37 -9.37
CA PHE A 147 9.23 -27.70 -10.62
C PHE A 147 10.68 -28.00 -11.00
N GLY A 148 10.93 -29.19 -11.57
CA GLY A 148 12.28 -29.63 -11.99
C GLY A 148 12.41 -31.16 -11.95
N PRO A 149 13.56 -31.71 -12.39
CA PRO A 149 13.87 -33.14 -12.27
C PRO A 149 14.18 -33.57 -10.84
#